data_AF-A0A662ZEM5-F1
#
_entry.id   AF-A0A662ZEM5-F1
#
_cell.length_a   1.000
_cell.length_b   1.000
_cell.length_c   1.000
_cell.angle_alpha   90.00
_cell.angle_beta   90.00
_cell.angle_gamma   90.00
#
_symmetry.space_group_name_H-M   'P 1'
#
loop_
_entity.id
_entity.type
_entity.pdbx_description
1 polymer ?
#
loop_
_entity_poly.entity_id
_entity_poly.type
_entity_poly.pdbx_seq_one_letter_code
_entity_poly.pdbx_strand_id
1 'polypeptide(L)'
;MNYVKFNEWERFKWHYNARIDRLCVTIITNVGEAVGQTLLGKVNLNEKAFGESYFTKDDIDCYYEFMQRLADLSFSYDEKSMIVFNAVATRRFHKEMKPVDPIFRTFSGGKPVEVGEVVLAFPEYTIKGSGTPKEADFLVVEVDYVNRNCYLMQISKDPIVIGETAKDKADISIKLGTCIRLSFDRVIRPSALNYELIKTLNIA
;
A
#
# COMPACT_ATOMS: atom_id res chain seq x y z
N MET A 1 11.56 3.79 21.72
CA MET A 1 10.50 3.67 20.70
C MET A 1 9.21 4.19 21.30
N ASN A 2 8.74 5.36 20.85
CA ASN A 2 7.43 5.91 21.25
C ASN A 2 6.44 5.50 20.16
N TYR A 3 5.67 4.44 20.38
CA TYR A 3 4.52 4.13 19.54
C TYR A 3 3.39 5.12 19.84
N VAL A 4 2.45 5.31 18.90
CA VAL A 4 1.12 5.81 19.23
C VAL A 4 0.56 4.75 20.16
N LYS A 5 0.63 5.02 21.46
CA LYS A 5 -0.06 4.19 22.44
C LYS A 5 -1.51 4.62 22.35
N PHE A 6 -2.37 3.77 21.80
CA PHE A 6 -3.80 3.94 21.92
C PHE A 6 -4.12 3.86 23.42
N ASN A 7 -4.10 5.01 24.08
CA ASN A 7 -4.40 5.13 25.50
C ASN A 7 -5.91 5.03 25.67
N GLU A 8 -6.40 4.62 26.85
CA GLU A 8 -7.85 4.48 27.13
C GLU A 8 -8.66 5.78 26.89
N TRP A 9 -7.98 6.93 26.83
CA TRP A 9 -8.57 8.25 26.65
C TRP A 9 -8.54 8.77 25.20
N GLU A 10 -7.87 8.08 24.28
CA GLU A 10 -7.77 8.48 22.88
C GLU A 10 -8.84 7.79 22.05
N ARG A 11 -9.64 8.57 21.32
CA ARG A 11 -10.67 8.04 20.42
C ARG A 11 -10.36 8.42 18.99
N PHE A 12 -10.27 7.41 18.14
CA PHE A 12 -9.99 7.59 16.73
C PHE A 12 -11.27 7.39 15.93
N LYS A 13 -11.57 8.32 15.03
CA LYS A 13 -12.80 8.34 14.24
C LYS A 13 -12.50 8.50 12.76
N TRP A 14 -12.85 7.50 11.98
CA TRP A 14 -12.91 7.58 10.53
C TRP A 14 -14.12 8.39 10.09
N HIS A 15 -13.92 9.29 9.12
CA HIS A 15 -14.99 10.01 8.46
C HIS A 15 -14.54 10.45 7.07
N TYR A 16 -15.43 10.40 6.08
CA TYR A 16 -15.15 10.94 4.76
C TYR A 16 -15.44 12.45 4.71
N ASN A 17 -14.47 13.24 4.26
CA ASN A 17 -14.61 14.68 4.06
C ASN A 17 -14.86 14.99 2.58
N ALA A 18 -16.11 15.30 2.26
CA ALA A 18 -16.54 15.59 0.88
C ALA A 18 -15.93 16.87 0.28
N ARG A 19 -15.46 17.83 1.09
CA ARG A 19 -14.89 19.09 0.59
C ARG A 19 -13.51 18.89 -0.05
N ILE A 20 -12.73 17.97 0.51
CA ILE A 20 -11.36 17.67 0.03
C ILE A 20 -11.28 16.32 -0.69
N ASP A 21 -12.41 15.61 -0.81
CA ASP A 21 -12.50 14.27 -1.39
C ASP A 21 -11.50 13.28 -0.75
N ARG A 22 -11.45 13.22 0.59
CA ARG A 22 -10.56 12.31 1.31
C ARG A 22 -11.25 11.65 2.50
N LEU A 23 -10.91 10.39 2.73
CA LEU A 23 -11.13 9.75 4.03
C LEU A 23 -10.14 10.32 5.05
N CYS A 24 -10.64 10.70 6.21
CA CYS A 24 -9.88 11.31 7.29
C CYS A 24 -10.00 10.49 8.57
N VAL A 25 -9.00 10.63 9.44
CA VAL A 25 -9.02 10.16 10.82
C VAL A 25 -8.97 11.35 11.76
N THR A 26 -9.96 11.49 12.63
CA THR A 26 -9.90 12.41 13.77
C THR A 26 -9.38 11.65 14.98
N ILE A 27 -8.33 12.18 15.60
CA ILE A 27 -7.78 11.74 16.87
C ILE A 27 -8.30 12.69 17.94
N ILE A 28 -9.16 12.18 18.82
CA ILE A 28 -9.76 12.93 19.92
C ILE A 28 -8.97 12.57 21.18
N THR A 29 -8.36 13.58 21.79
CA THR A 29 -7.55 13.46 23.02
C THR A 29 -8.15 14.34 24.11
N ASN A 30 -7.61 14.25 25.33
CA ASN A 30 -7.97 15.15 26.43
C ASN A 30 -7.53 16.62 26.20
N VAL A 31 -6.58 16.87 25.31
CA VAL A 31 -6.07 18.22 24.99
C VAL A 31 -6.70 18.83 23.73
N GLY A 32 -7.54 18.07 23.02
CA GLY A 32 -8.25 18.52 21.83
C GLY A 32 -8.31 17.47 20.72
N GLU A 33 -8.66 17.93 19.52
CA GLU A 33 -8.81 17.09 18.34
C GLU A 33 -7.74 17.41 17.29
N ALA A 34 -7.15 16.36 16.72
CA ALA A 34 -6.27 16.45 15.56
C ALA A 34 -6.88 15.66 14.40
N VAL A 35 -6.73 16.16 13.17
CA VAL A 35 -7.29 15.51 11.97
C VAL A 35 -6.16 15.15 11.02
N GLY A 36 -6.01 13.86 10.75
CA GLY A 36 -5.15 13.32 9.71
C GLY A 36 -5.95 13.00 8.45
N GLN A 37 -5.32 13.21 7.28
CA GLN A 37 -5.92 12.89 5.98
C GLN A 37 -5.25 11.64 5.40
N THR A 38 -6.05 10.72 4.89
CA THR A 38 -5.56 9.59 4.08
C THR A 38 -5.49 9.99 2.61
N LEU A 39 -4.94 9.11 1.78
CA LEU A 39 -4.81 9.26 0.34
C LEU A 39 -6.01 8.66 -0.42
N LEU A 40 -6.98 8.08 0.30
CA LEU A 40 -8.17 7.48 -0.30
C LEU A 40 -9.24 8.55 -0.58
N GLY A 41 -9.49 8.79 -1.87
CA GLY A 41 -10.64 9.58 -2.34
C GLY A 41 -11.87 8.74 -2.65
N LYS A 42 -13.01 9.40 -2.85
CA LYS A 42 -14.33 8.78 -3.03
C LYS A 42 -14.35 7.64 -4.04
N VAL A 43 -13.63 7.79 -5.14
CA VAL A 43 -13.59 6.79 -6.22
C VAL A 43 -13.04 5.44 -5.76
N ASN A 44 -12.21 5.40 -4.72
CA ASN A 44 -11.57 4.18 -4.21
C ASN A 44 -12.27 3.61 -2.97
N LEU A 45 -13.24 4.33 -2.40
CA LEU A 45 -13.89 3.97 -1.15
C LEU A 45 -15.08 3.03 -1.37
N ASN A 46 -15.25 2.09 -0.44
CA ASN A 46 -16.45 1.27 -0.29
C ASN A 46 -17.53 2.03 0.50
N GLU A 47 -18.75 1.47 0.55
CA GLU A 47 -19.90 2.13 1.17
C GLU A 47 -19.73 2.43 2.66
N LYS A 48 -18.93 1.62 3.38
CA LYS A 48 -18.68 1.78 4.83
C LYS A 48 -17.91 3.06 5.16
N ALA A 49 -17.26 3.68 4.18
CA ALA A 49 -16.50 4.92 4.36
C ALA A 49 -17.39 6.17 4.45
N PHE A 50 -18.63 6.11 3.97
CA PHE A 50 -19.54 7.27 3.86
C PHE A 50 -20.41 7.48 5.10
N GLY A 51 -19.78 7.33 6.27
CA GLY A 51 -20.35 7.61 7.58
C GLY A 51 -19.24 7.85 8.58
N GLU A 52 -19.61 8.19 9.80
CA GLU A 52 -18.65 8.22 10.89
C GLU A 52 -18.52 6.83 11.51
N SER A 53 -17.29 6.39 11.75
CA SER A 53 -17.05 5.15 12.49
C SER A 53 -15.81 5.25 13.37
N TYR A 54 -15.87 4.67 14.56
CA TYR A 54 -14.70 4.60 15.43
C TYR A 54 -13.72 3.54 14.94
N PHE A 55 -12.46 3.67 15.38
CA PHE A 55 -11.50 2.58 15.32
C PHE A 55 -12.05 1.39 16.08
N THR A 56 -11.98 0.24 15.43
CA THR A 56 -12.29 -1.05 16.00
C THR A 56 -11.01 -1.64 16.61
N LYS A 57 -11.16 -2.72 17.37
CA LYS A 57 -10.00 -3.51 17.83
C LYS A 57 -9.15 -3.97 16.63
N ASP A 58 -9.79 -4.42 15.55
CA ASP A 58 -9.10 -4.87 14.35
C ASP A 58 -8.26 -3.76 13.70
N ASP A 59 -8.72 -2.49 13.73
CA ASP A 59 -7.93 -1.36 13.22
C ASP A 59 -6.67 -1.13 14.06
N ILE A 60 -6.80 -1.27 15.39
CA ILE A 60 -5.68 -1.10 16.33
C ILE A 60 -4.66 -2.22 16.15
N ASP A 61 -5.12 -3.46 16.08
CA ASP A 61 -4.27 -4.63 15.87
C ASP A 61 -3.54 -4.53 14.52
N CYS A 62 -4.26 -4.14 13.47
CA CYS A 62 -3.71 -3.88 12.13
C CYS A 62 -2.68 -2.73 12.14
N TYR A 63 -2.95 -1.65 12.88
CA TYR A 63 -2.02 -0.54 13.03
C TYR A 63 -0.70 -1.01 13.67
N TYR A 64 -0.77 -1.73 14.78
CA TYR A 64 0.44 -2.22 15.46
C TYR A 64 1.20 -3.25 14.63
N GLU A 65 0.50 -4.15 13.95
CA GLU A 65 1.10 -5.12 13.02
C GLU A 65 1.91 -4.41 11.94
N PHE A 66 1.32 -3.44 11.24
CA PHE A 66 2.05 -2.69 10.21
C PHE A 66 3.17 -1.84 10.79
N MET A 67 2.98 -1.18 11.94
CA MET A 67 4.06 -0.41 12.58
C MET A 67 5.26 -1.29 12.91
N GLN A 68 5.02 -2.52 13.40
CA GLN A 68 6.09 -3.48 13.67
C GLN A 68 6.79 -3.91 12.38
N ARG A 69 6.05 -4.17 11.30
CA ARG A 69 6.61 -4.59 10.01
C ARG A 69 7.44 -3.50 9.33
N LEU A 70 7.12 -2.23 9.55
CA LEU A 70 7.89 -1.09 9.05
C LEU A 70 9.03 -0.66 9.98
N ALA A 71 9.25 -1.34 11.12
CA ALA A 71 10.18 -0.89 12.16
C ALA A 71 11.61 -0.68 11.64
N ASP A 72 12.09 -1.59 10.78
CA ASP A 72 13.46 -1.59 10.27
C ASP A 72 13.66 -0.75 9.00
N LEU A 73 12.58 -0.19 8.43
CA LEU A 73 12.68 0.68 7.26
C LEU A 73 13.18 2.08 7.63
N SER A 74 13.88 2.74 6.70
CA SER A 74 14.51 4.05 6.88
C SER A 74 13.55 5.26 6.86
N PHE A 75 12.26 5.04 7.13
CA PHE A 75 11.27 6.11 7.27
C PHE A 75 11.33 6.75 8.66
N SER A 76 11.02 8.05 8.74
CA SER A 76 10.78 8.71 10.02
C SER A 76 9.56 8.10 10.72
N TYR A 77 9.44 8.35 12.02
CA TYR A 77 8.29 7.86 12.78
C TYR A 77 6.95 8.40 12.23
N ASP A 78 6.91 9.67 11.86
CA ASP A 78 5.73 10.32 11.32
C ASP A 78 5.38 9.76 9.93
N GLU A 79 6.39 9.50 9.10
CA GLU A 79 6.22 8.84 7.80
C GLU A 79 5.65 7.43 7.96
N LYS A 80 6.18 6.62 8.88
CA LYS A 80 5.65 5.28 9.19
C LYS A 80 4.20 5.38 9.66
N SER A 81 3.91 6.28 10.60
CA SER A 81 2.55 6.48 11.11
C SER A 81 1.57 6.84 9.99
N MET A 82 1.95 7.74 9.09
CA MET A 82 1.14 8.09 7.92
C MET A 82 0.93 6.91 6.97
N ILE A 83 1.98 6.14 6.67
CA ILE A 83 1.86 4.92 5.85
C ILE A 83 0.88 3.94 6.51
N VAL A 84 1.04 3.68 7.80
CA VAL A 84 0.18 2.73 8.52
C VAL A 84 -1.28 3.19 8.55
N PHE A 85 -1.56 4.47 8.83
CA PHE A 85 -2.95 4.96 8.77
C PHE A 85 -3.57 4.77 7.39
N ASN A 86 -2.81 5.01 6.32
CA ASN A 86 -3.27 4.76 4.96
C ASN A 86 -3.49 3.26 4.69
N ALA A 87 -2.63 2.38 5.21
CA ALA A 87 -2.76 0.94 5.08
C ALA A 87 -4.00 0.41 5.81
N VAL A 88 -4.23 0.83 7.05
CA VAL A 88 -5.44 0.48 7.84
C VAL A 88 -6.69 0.98 7.12
N ALA A 89 -6.68 2.24 6.68
CA ALA A 89 -7.78 2.81 5.91
C ALA A 89 -8.05 2.03 4.62
N THR A 90 -7.01 1.60 3.91
CA THR A 90 -7.12 0.84 2.67
C THR A 90 -7.72 -0.53 2.94
N ARG A 91 -7.21 -1.27 3.93
CA ARG A 91 -7.74 -2.58 4.31
C ARG A 91 -9.22 -2.53 4.69
N ARG A 92 -9.68 -1.46 5.35
CA ARG A 92 -11.07 -1.36 5.83
C ARG A 92 -12.03 -0.76 4.80
N PHE A 93 -11.58 0.26 4.06
CA PHE A 93 -12.46 1.12 3.28
C PHE A 93 -12.19 1.09 1.78
N HIS A 94 -11.16 0.40 1.29
CA HIS A 94 -10.98 0.27 -0.14
C HIS A 94 -12.08 -0.63 -0.74
N LYS A 95 -12.57 -0.28 -1.93
CA LYS A 95 -13.48 -1.14 -2.69
C LYS A 95 -12.73 -2.28 -3.37
N GLU A 96 -13.43 -3.34 -3.78
CA GLU A 96 -12.76 -4.42 -4.51
C GLU A 96 -12.14 -3.92 -5.82
N MET A 97 -10.93 -4.41 -6.13
CA MET A 97 -10.19 -4.07 -7.35
C MET A 97 -10.02 -5.28 -8.24
N LYS A 98 -9.98 -5.02 -9.55
CA LYS A 98 -9.49 -6.01 -10.52
C LYS A 98 -7.95 -6.04 -10.45
N PRO A 99 -7.34 -7.23 -10.61
CA PRO A 99 -5.89 -7.32 -10.75
C PRO A 99 -5.38 -6.50 -11.94
N VAL A 100 -4.22 -5.88 -11.77
CA VAL A 100 -3.52 -5.14 -12.82
C VAL A 100 -2.24 -5.85 -13.25
N ASP A 101 -2.23 -7.17 -13.19
CA ASP A 101 -1.08 -8.02 -13.54
C ASP A 101 -0.39 -7.70 -14.89
N PRO A 102 -1.12 -7.40 -16.00
CA PRO A 102 -0.49 -7.25 -17.32
C PRO A 102 0.50 -6.09 -17.44
N ILE A 103 0.49 -5.12 -16.51
CA ILE A 103 1.42 -3.99 -16.53
C ILE A 103 2.66 -4.21 -15.64
N PHE A 104 2.79 -5.39 -15.01
CA PHE A 104 3.91 -5.78 -14.16
C PHE A 104 4.57 -7.07 -14.65
N ARG A 105 5.88 -7.17 -14.43
CA ARG A 105 6.69 -8.35 -14.78
C ARG A 105 6.20 -9.61 -14.08
N THR A 106 6.29 -10.72 -14.78
CA THR A 106 6.02 -12.06 -14.22
C THR A 106 7.32 -12.67 -13.71
N PHE A 107 7.31 -13.22 -12.50
CA PHE A 107 8.42 -13.97 -11.91
C PHE A 107 8.04 -15.44 -11.79
N SER A 108 8.97 -16.33 -12.14
CA SER A 108 8.74 -17.77 -12.01
C SER A 108 8.60 -18.17 -10.54
N GLY A 109 7.53 -18.90 -10.19
CA GLY A 109 7.39 -19.49 -8.87
C GLY A 109 6.84 -18.53 -7.80
N GLY A 110 5.93 -17.62 -8.16
CA GLY A 110 5.24 -16.70 -7.25
C GLY A 110 4.81 -17.35 -5.93
N LYS A 111 5.54 -17.02 -4.86
CA LYS A 111 5.29 -17.54 -3.51
C LYS A 111 4.22 -16.68 -2.83
N PRO A 112 3.37 -17.27 -1.99
CA PRO A 112 2.47 -16.49 -1.15
C PRO A 112 3.25 -15.44 -0.36
N VAL A 113 2.64 -14.27 -0.21
CA VAL A 113 3.11 -13.14 0.61
C VAL A 113 2.25 -13.06 1.86
N GLU A 114 2.75 -12.37 2.88
CA GLU A 114 1.99 -12.14 4.12
C GLU A 114 1.57 -10.67 4.25
N VAL A 115 0.48 -10.44 4.98
CA VAL A 115 0.08 -9.08 5.37
C VAL A 115 1.21 -8.41 6.13
N GLY A 116 1.50 -7.17 5.77
CA GLY A 116 2.56 -6.36 6.34
C GLY A 116 3.94 -6.62 5.74
N GLU A 117 4.14 -7.62 4.89
CA GLU A 117 5.40 -7.74 4.13
C GLU A 117 5.60 -6.55 3.20
N VAL A 118 6.87 -6.15 3.03
CA VAL A 118 7.28 -5.25 1.96
C VAL A 118 7.76 -6.08 0.79
N VAL A 119 7.18 -5.82 -0.39
CA VAL A 119 7.49 -6.52 -1.64
C VAL A 119 7.81 -5.51 -2.72
N LEU A 120 8.54 -5.98 -3.73
CA LEU A 120 8.89 -5.22 -4.92
C LEU A 120 8.03 -5.67 -6.08
N ALA A 121 7.55 -4.72 -6.87
CA ALA A 121 6.93 -4.98 -8.15
C ALA A 121 7.63 -4.17 -9.24
N PHE A 122 7.76 -4.77 -10.42
CA PHE A 122 8.52 -4.21 -11.53
C PHE A 122 7.56 -3.93 -12.68
N PRO A 123 7.46 -2.67 -13.14
CA PRO A 123 6.70 -2.37 -14.35
C PRO A 123 7.22 -3.19 -15.53
N GLU A 124 6.31 -3.75 -16.31
CA GLU A 124 6.66 -4.43 -17.57
C GLU A 124 7.18 -3.41 -18.60
N TYR A 125 6.52 -2.25 -18.66
CA TYR A 125 6.79 -1.19 -19.63
C TYR A 125 7.10 0.14 -18.92
N THR A 126 8.11 0.86 -19.41
CA THR A 126 8.37 2.25 -19.05
C THR A 126 8.08 3.20 -20.19
N ILE A 127 7.84 4.47 -19.86
CA ILE A 127 7.77 5.54 -20.86
C ILE A 127 9.06 5.55 -21.68
N LYS A 128 8.92 5.61 -23.02
CA LYS A 128 10.07 5.75 -23.93
C LYS A 128 10.94 6.94 -23.49
N GLY A 129 12.22 6.68 -23.25
CA GLY A 129 13.19 7.70 -22.83
C GLY A 129 13.33 7.91 -21.32
N SER A 130 12.53 7.23 -20.48
CA SER A 130 12.62 7.33 -19.00
C SER A 130 13.68 6.43 -18.34
N GLY A 131 14.42 5.64 -19.14
CA GLY A 131 15.42 4.71 -18.65
C GLY A 131 14.86 3.33 -18.28
N THR A 132 15.65 2.57 -17.52
CA THR A 132 15.27 1.23 -17.04
C THR A 132 14.06 1.29 -16.10
N PRO A 133 13.12 0.33 -16.18
CA PRO A 133 12.02 0.18 -15.22
C PRO A 133 12.52 0.26 -13.78
N LYS A 134 12.06 1.28 -13.06
CA LYS A 134 12.28 1.37 -11.62
C LYS A 134 11.28 0.46 -10.93
N GLU A 135 11.81 -0.44 -10.12
CA GLU A 135 11.03 -1.14 -9.10
C GLU A 135 10.41 -0.14 -8.12
N ALA A 136 9.33 -0.56 -7.46
CA ALA A 136 8.84 0.15 -6.29
C ALA A 136 8.49 -0.82 -5.17
N ASP A 137 8.61 -0.29 -3.97
CA ASP A 137 8.23 -0.92 -2.73
C ASP A 137 6.73 -0.78 -2.52
N PHE A 138 6.13 -1.92 -2.18
CA PHE A 138 4.73 -2.03 -1.80
C PHE A 138 4.62 -2.69 -0.45
N LEU A 139 3.73 -2.16 0.39
CA LEU A 139 3.25 -2.83 1.58
C LEU A 139 2.08 -3.75 1.21
N VAL A 140 2.14 -5.02 1.60
CA VAL A 140 1.02 -5.96 1.48
C VAL A 140 -0.04 -5.60 2.52
N VAL A 141 -1.20 -5.12 2.07
CA VAL A 141 -2.29 -4.70 2.98
C VAL A 141 -3.33 -5.78 3.20
N GLU A 142 -3.50 -6.68 2.24
CA GLU A 142 -4.43 -7.82 2.30
C GLU A 142 -3.96 -8.94 1.37
N VAL A 143 -4.28 -10.19 1.70
CA VAL A 143 -3.91 -11.37 0.93
C VAL A 143 -5.15 -12.22 0.66
N ASP A 144 -5.35 -12.57 -0.60
CA ASP A 144 -6.37 -13.51 -1.06
C ASP A 144 -5.66 -14.79 -1.52
N TYR A 145 -5.54 -15.74 -0.58
CA TYR A 145 -4.88 -17.03 -0.84
C TYR A 145 -5.63 -17.91 -1.82
N VAL A 146 -6.95 -17.76 -1.93
CA VAL A 146 -7.80 -18.57 -2.81
C VAL A 146 -7.52 -18.19 -4.26
N ASN A 147 -7.52 -16.90 -4.56
CA ASN A 147 -7.27 -16.39 -5.90
C ASN A 147 -5.78 -16.05 -6.14
N ARG A 148 -4.90 -16.42 -5.19
CA ARG A 148 -3.43 -16.23 -5.24
C ARG A 148 -3.00 -14.81 -5.58
N ASN A 149 -3.66 -13.82 -5.00
CA ASN A 149 -3.35 -12.41 -5.20
C ASN A 149 -3.30 -11.65 -3.88
N CYS A 150 -2.78 -10.44 -3.96
CA CYS A 150 -2.60 -9.55 -2.83
C CYS A 150 -2.99 -8.13 -3.20
N TYR A 151 -3.42 -7.39 -2.19
CA TYR A 151 -3.62 -5.96 -2.25
C TYR A 151 -2.36 -5.30 -1.71
N LEU A 152 -1.88 -4.34 -2.47
CA LEU A 152 -0.58 -3.72 -2.28
C LEU A 152 -0.77 -2.22 -2.23
N MET A 153 -0.12 -1.55 -1.31
CA MET A 153 -0.08 -0.08 -1.25
C MET A 153 1.34 0.39 -1.53
N GLN A 154 1.53 1.24 -2.54
CA GLN A 154 2.86 1.76 -2.84
C GLN A 154 3.38 2.61 -1.67
N ILE A 155 4.59 2.32 -1.20
CA ILE A 155 5.24 3.05 -0.10
C ILE A 155 6.50 3.80 -0.54
N SER A 156 7.03 3.53 -1.73
CA SER A 156 8.11 4.34 -2.30
C SER A 156 7.63 5.77 -2.59
N LYS A 157 8.50 6.75 -2.31
CA LYS A 157 8.24 8.19 -2.53
C LYS A 157 8.12 8.53 -4.02
N ASP A 158 8.97 7.91 -4.83
CA ASP A 158 8.97 8.13 -6.28
C ASP A 158 7.75 7.43 -6.90
N PRO A 159 6.96 8.13 -7.73
CA PRO A 159 5.85 7.51 -8.44
C PRO A 159 6.38 6.57 -9.52
N ILE A 160 5.68 5.46 -9.73
CA ILE A 160 5.87 4.63 -10.91
C ILE A 160 5.03 5.24 -12.02
N VAL A 161 5.65 5.41 -13.20
CA VAL A 161 4.92 5.79 -14.40
C VAL A 161 5.08 4.69 -15.44
N ILE A 162 3.95 4.08 -15.79
CA ILE A 162 3.87 2.98 -16.74
C ILE A 162 3.41 3.57 -18.06
N GLY A 163 4.29 3.46 -19.06
CA GLY A 163 4.10 4.01 -20.40
C GLY A 163 3.25 3.13 -21.32
N GLU A 164 2.76 3.74 -22.40
CA GLU A 164 1.84 3.19 -23.40
C GLU A 164 2.05 1.71 -23.77
N THR A 165 1.04 0.89 -23.53
CA THR A 165 0.87 -0.42 -24.18
C THR A 165 0.16 -0.24 -25.52
N ALA A 166 0.84 0.19 -26.58
CA ALA A 166 0.50 0.11 -28.02
C ALA A 166 -0.96 0.40 -28.54
N LYS A 167 -1.98 0.71 -27.72
CA LYS A 167 -3.38 0.98 -28.11
C LYS A 167 -4.09 1.83 -27.03
N ASP A 168 -4.07 3.15 -27.23
CA ASP A 168 -5.05 4.14 -26.76
C ASP A 168 -5.45 4.19 -25.27
N LYS A 169 -4.49 4.26 -24.33
CA LYS A 169 -4.79 4.67 -22.94
C LYS A 169 -3.70 5.57 -22.36
N ALA A 170 -4.14 6.56 -21.59
CA ALA A 170 -3.30 7.50 -20.86
C ALA A 170 -2.29 6.80 -19.95
N ASP A 171 -1.15 7.46 -19.70
CA ASP A 171 -0.11 7.00 -18.77
C ASP A 171 -0.70 6.65 -17.40
N ILE A 172 -0.33 5.47 -16.89
CA ILE A 172 -0.73 5.05 -15.55
C ILE A 172 0.36 5.50 -14.57
N SER A 173 -0.01 6.43 -13.69
CA SER A 173 0.86 6.86 -12.58
C SER A 173 0.39 6.22 -11.27
N ILE A 174 1.24 5.37 -10.70
CA ILE A 174 1.05 4.79 -9.37
C ILE A 174 1.91 5.62 -8.41
N LYS A 175 1.28 6.21 -7.40
CA LYS A 175 1.91 7.14 -6.46
C LYS A 175 1.93 6.54 -5.06
N LEU A 176 2.68 7.15 -4.15
CA LEU A 176 2.61 6.84 -2.72
C LEU A 176 1.14 6.72 -2.26
N GLY A 177 0.83 5.63 -1.56
CA GLY A 177 -0.51 5.32 -1.05
C GLY A 177 -1.52 4.80 -2.07
N THR A 178 -1.19 4.74 -3.37
CA THR A 178 -2.04 4.07 -4.35
C THR A 178 -2.11 2.58 -4.02
N CYS A 179 -3.33 2.06 -3.89
CA CYS A 179 -3.57 0.64 -3.75
C CYS A 179 -3.76 -0.02 -5.12
N ILE A 180 -3.15 -1.18 -5.32
CA ILE A 180 -3.32 -2.04 -6.50
C ILE A 180 -3.52 -3.48 -6.05
N ARG A 181 -4.07 -4.31 -6.95
CA ARG A 181 -4.20 -5.75 -6.75
C ARG A 181 -3.29 -6.46 -7.74
N LEU A 182 -2.44 -7.36 -7.24
CA LEU A 182 -1.50 -8.14 -8.05
C LEU A 182 -1.48 -9.61 -7.65
N SER A 183 -1.31 -10.49 -8.62
CA SER A 183 -1.04 -11.92 -8.40
C SER A 183 0.32 -12.13 -7.73
N PHE A 184 0.49 -13.23 -6.97
CA PHE A 184 1.73 -13.53 -6.25
C PHE A 184 2.96 -13.68 -7.15
N ASP A 185 2.78 -13.97 -8.44
CA ASP A 185 3.84 -14.07 -9.43
C ASP A 185 4.28 -12.70 -9.99
N ARG A 186 3.66 -11.59 -9.57
CA ARG A 186 4.03 -10.22 -9.97
C ARG A 186 4.91 -9.50 -8.96
N VAL A 187 5.15 -10.13 -7.81
CA VAL A 187 5.87 -9.53 -6.69
C VAL A 187 7.05 -10.39 -6.26
N ILE A 188 8.08 -9.72 -5.73
CA ILE A 188 9.26 -10.37 -5.17
C ILE A 188 9.60 -9.77 -3.81
N ARG A 189 10.06 -10.62 -2.88
CA ARG A 189 10.59 -10.14 -1.61
C ARG A 189 11.97 -9.52 -1.84
N PRO A 190 12.32 -8.41 -1.18
CA PRO A 190 13.66 -7.84 -1.27
C PRO A 190 14.78 -8.85 -0.96
N SER A 191 14.56 -9.76 0.00
CA SER A 191 15.50 -10.83 0.32
C SER A 191 15.73 -11.84 -0.81
N ALA A 192 14.80 -11.94 -1.77
CA ALA A 192 14.88 -12.83 -2.93
C ALA A 192 15.61 -12.18 -4.12
N LEU A 193 15.84 -10.85 -4.13
CA LEU A 193 16.53 -10.19 -5.25
C LEU A 193 17.91 -10.75 -5.50
N ASN A 194 18.67 -11.03 -4.43
CA ASN A 194 20.01 -11.61 -4.56
C ASN A 194 19.97 -12.96 -5.29
N TYR A 195 18.94 -13.77 -5.08
CA TYR A 195 18.82 -15.08 -5.69
C TYR A 195 18.41 -15.00 -7.18
N GLU A 196 17.50 -14.11 -7.54
CA GLU A 196 17.07 -13.94 -8.94
C GLU A 196 18.10 -13.15 -9.78
N LEU A 197 18.84 -12.20 -9.17
CA LEU A 197 20.02 -11.60 -9.79
C LEU A 197 21.09 -12.64 -10.11
N ILE A 198 21.38 -13.55 -9.18
CA ILE A 198 22.34 -14.65 -9.38
C ILE A 198 21.90 -15.57 -10.53
N LYS A 199 20.61 -15.94 -10.62
CA LYS A 199 20.09 -16.73 -11.73
C LYS A 199 20.16 -16.01 -13.08
N THR A 200 19.82 -14.72 -13.11
CA THR A 200 19.78 -13.94 -14.35
C THR A 200 21.19 -13.63 -14.88
N LEU A 201 22.19 -13.56 -13.98
CA LEU A 201 23.59 -13.28 -14.34
C LEU A 201 24.40 -14.50 -14.80
N ASN A 202 23.85 -15.72 -14.76
CA ASN A 202 24.49 -16.93 -15.30
C ASN A 202 26.01 -17.02 -15.01
N ILE A 203 26.40 -16.90 -13.74
CA ILE A 203 27.72 -17.37 -13.28
C ILE A 203 27.52 -18.85 -12.92
N ALA A 204 27.50 -19.68 -13.96
CA ALA A 204 27.74 -21.11 -13.92
C ALA A 204 28.67 -21.45 -15.09
#